data_AF-A0A520W2U4-F1
#
_entry.id   AF-A0A520W2U4-F1
#
_cell.length_a   1.000
_cell.length_b   1.000
_cell.length_c   1.000
_cell.angle_alpha   90.00
_cell.angle_beta   90.00
_cell.angle_gamma   90.00
#
_symmetry.space_group_name_H-M   'P 1'
#
loop_
_entity.id
_entity.type
_entity.pdbx_description
1 polymer ?
#
loop_
_entity_poly.entity_id
_entity_poly.type
_entity_poly.pdbx_seq_one_letter_code
_entity_poly.pdbx_strand_id
1 'polypeptide(L)'
;MTSSFSTKFITLRKERKLSIRDISLMTGVSTKEVKKWEKGTALPNGTRVVRALEGLLGENICKDFSIIDEHAINDNLEVEPLFSVDETIFKERKNRIGRLKEKFFPARIVQQRNSTDYIKIEPSEEIVNTGPIKSINDLDVEKEEIGVLEFPYINDPDQIMIYWKRNFKTFLILLLFLMIGFRSLSMFWENITLFIDNLI
;
A
#
# COMPACT_ATOMS: atom_id res chain seq x y z
N MET A 1 -15.07 8.53 -36.07
CA MET A 1 -13.90 9.18 -36.69
C MET A 1 -12.68 8.85 -35.83
N THR A 2 -11.78 8.00 -36.31
CA THR A 2 -10.50 7.75 -35.64
C THR A 2 -9.66 9.02 -35.73
N SER A 3 -9.31 9.63 -34.61
CA SER A 3 -8.45 10.82 -34.58
C SER A 3 -7.13 10.54 -35.32
N SER A 4 -6.64 11.47 -36.13
CA SER A 4 -5.32 11.39 -36.79
C SER A 4 -4.16 11.09 -35.80
N PHE A 5 -4.32 11.50 -34.54
CA PHE A 5 -3.40 11.15 -33.45
C PHE A 5 -3.32 9.65 -33.15
N SER A 6 -4.48 8.98 -33.01
CA SER A 6 -4.56 7.57 -32.69
C SER A 6 -3.82 6.69 -33.70
N THR A 7 -3.96 6.99 -35.00
CA THR A 7 -3.28 6.23 -36.05
C THR A 7 -1.77 6.42 -35.98
N LYS A 8 -1.29 7.67 -35.87
CA LYS A 8 0.13 7.99 -35.72
C LYS A 8 0.74 7.43 -34.43
N PHE A 9 -0.02 7.45 -33.33
CA PHE A 9 0.38 6.87 -32.05
C PHE A 9 0.54 5.35 -32.16
N ILE A 10 -0.40 4.66 -32.82
CA ILE A 10 -0.33 3.21 -33.01
C ILE A 10 0.86 2.82 -33.91
N THR A 11 1.12 3.56 -34.98
CA THR A 11 2.25 3.25 -35.89
C THR A 11 3.57 3.40 -35.15
N LEU A 12 3.81 4.53 -34.49
CA LEU A 12 5.05 4.80 -33.77
C LEU A 12 5.26 3.86 -32.59
N ARG A 13 4.18 3.52 -31.87
CA ARG A 13 4.24 2.52 -30.79
C ARG A 13 4.68 1.15 -31.29
N LYS A 14 4.10 0.70 -32.41
CA LYS A 14 4.43 -0.60 -33.01
C LYS A 14 5.84 -0.64 -33.59
N GLU A 15 6.26 0.44 -34.24
CA GLU A 15 7.62 0.60 -34.77
C GLU A 15 8.67 0.47 -33.67
N ARG A 16 8.45 1.12 -32.53
CA ARG A 16 9.34 1.06 -31.35
C ARG A 16 9.12 -0.16 -30.46
N LYS A 17 8.22 -1.08 -30.84
CA LYS A 17 7.86 -2.30 -30.08
C LYS A 17 7.46 -2.03 -28.63
N LEU A 18 6.87 -0.88 -28.35
CA LEU A 18 6.47 -0.47 -27.00
C LEU A 18 5.11 -1.08 -26.65
N SER A 19 5.00 -1.69 -25.47
CA SER A 19 3.71 -2.14 -24.97
C SER A 19 2.94 -0.97 -24.34
N ILE A 20 1.61 -1.10 -24.28
CA ILE A 20 0.73 -0.14 -23.58
C ILE A 20 1.16 0.02 -22.10
N ARG A 21 1.72 -1.05 -21.51
CA ARG A 21 2.23 -1.03 -20.13
C ARG A 21 3.50 -0.19 -20.02
N ASP A 22 4.39 -0.26 -21.01
CA ASP A 22 5.64 0.51 -20.99
C ASP A 22 5.35 2.00 -21.15
N ILE A 23 4.43 2.37 -22.04
CA ILE A 23 3.98 3.77 -22.19
C ILE A 23 3.34 4.26 -20.89
N SER A 24 2.50 3.43 -20.25
CA SER A 24 1.87 3.74 -18.97
C SER A 24 2.92 3.97 -17.87
N LEU A 25 3.96 3.15 -17.81
CA LEU A 25 5.05 3.27 -16.84
C LEU A 25 5.88 4.55 -17.06
N MET A 26 6.20 4.86 -18.31
CA MET A 26 7.07 5.99 -18.66
C MET A 26 6.37 7.34 -18.58
N THR A 27 5.07 7.39 -18.87
CA THR A 27 4.28 8.64 -18.81
C THR A 27 3.63 8.87 -17.45
N GLY A 28 3.58 7.87 -16.58
CA GLY A 28 2.85 7.92 -15.31
C GLY A 28 1.32 7.85 -15.46
N VAL A 29 0.83 7.61 -16.68
CA VAL A 29 -0.60 7.60 -17.00
C VAL A 29 -1.16 6.17 -16.94
N SER A 30 -2.42 6.01 -16.53
CA SER A 30 -3.03 4.68 -16.41
C SER A 30 -3.11 3.93 -17.75
N THR A 31 -2.92 2.60 -17.73
CA THR A 31 -3.08 1.75 -18.94
C THR A 31 -4.46 1.87 -19.62
N LYS A 32 -5.49 2.28 -18.88
CA LYS A 32 -6.83 2.53 -19.43
C LYS A 32 -6.86 3.77 -20.31
N GLU A 33 -6.14 4.80 -19.90
CA GLU A 33 -6.09 6.07 -20.62
C GLU A 33 -5.19 5.99 -21.86
N VAL A 34 -4.07 5.27 -21.77
CA VAL A 34 -3.27 4.93 -22.97
C VAL A 34 -4.10 4.14 -24.01
N LYS A 35 -5.00 3.26 -23.57
CA LYS A 35 -5.95 2.59 -24.48
C LYS A 35 -7.00 3.52 -25.07
N LYS A 36 -7.37 4.59 -24.38
CA LYS A 36 -8.28 5.62 -24.93
C LYS A 36 -7.57 6.44 -26.01
N TRP A 37 -6.27 6.70 -25.85
CA TRP A 37 -5.43 7.31 -26.87
C TRP A 37 -5.35 6.46 -28.14
N GLU A 38 -5.15 5.14 -28.01
CA GLU A 38 -5.19 4.23 -29.16
C GLU A 38 -6.56 4.21 -29.84
N LYS A 39 -7.66 4.34 -29.09
CA LYS A 39 -9.02 4.39 -29.66
C LYS A 39 -9.38 5.76 -30.23
N GLY A 40 -8.55 6.78 -30.01
CA GLY A 40 -8.84 8.17 -30.37
C GLY A 40 -10.00 8.79 -29.57
N THR A 41 -10.32 8.23 -28.40
CA THR A 41 -11.39 8.74 -27.53
C THR A 41 -10.89 9.74 -26.48
N ALA A 42 -9.58 9.86 -26.32
CA ALA A 42 -8.93 10.86 -25.48
C ALA A 42 -7.60 11.27 -26.10
N LEU A 43 -7.14 12.47 -25.75
CA LEU A 43 -5.81 12.98 -26.07
C LEU A 43 -4.96 13.00 -24.78
N PRO A 44 -3.63 12.94 -24.89
CA PRO A 44 -2.75 13.12 -23.73
C PRO A 44 -2.93 14.52 -23.16
N ASN A 45 -3.23 14.61 -21.86
CA ASN A 45 -3.37 15.87 -21.13
C ASN A 45 -2.19 16.02 -20.15
N GLY A 46 -1.64 17.23 -20.04
CA GLY A 46 -0.53 17.56 -19.16
C GLY A 46 0.82 17.65 -19.87
N THR A 47 1.57 18.71 -19.57
CA THR A 47 2.89 19.02 -20.15
C THR A 47 3.91 17.90 -19.91
N ARG A 48 3.87 17.27 -18.73
CA ARG A 48 4.73 16.12 -18.39
C ARG A 48 4.43 14.89 -19.25
N VAL A 49 3.15 14.60 -19.46
CA VAL A 49 2.71 13.45 -20.28
C VAL A 49 3.12 13.64 -21.73
N VAL A 50 2.92 14.86 -22.24
CA VAL A 50 3.33 15.24 -23.60
C VAL A 50 4.85 15.13 -23.77
N ARG A 51 5.65 15.72 -22.87
CA ARG A 51 7.12 15.61 -22.93
C ARG A 51 7.61 14.17 -22.86
N ALA A 52 7.01 13.35 -21.99
CA ALA A 52 7.35 11.93 -21.88
C ALA A 52 6.99 11.16 -23.16
N LEU A 53 5.86 11.48 -23.80
CA LEU A 53 5.47 10.90 -25.09
C LEU A 53 6.38 11.34 -26.22
N GLU A 54 6.80 12.61 -26.26
CA GLU A 54 7.75 13.12 -27.24
C GLU A 54 9.12 12.45 -27.09
N GLY A 55 9.61 12.27 -25.86
CA GLY A 55 10.84 11.51 -25.62
C GLY A 55 10.72 10.03 -26.03
N LEU A 56 9.56 9.41 -25.76
CA LEU A 56 9.35 7.98 -25.99
C LEU A 56 9.03 7.64 -27.46
N LEU A 57 8.33 8.51 -28.17
CA LEU A 57 7.77 8.23 -29.50
C LEU A 57 8.18 9.27 -30.57
N GLY A 58 8.79 10.40 -30.20
CA GLY A 58 9.37 11.42 -31.08
C GLY A 58 8.68 12.79 -30.98
N GLU A 59 9.45 13.86 -31.22
CA GLU A 59 9.08 15.28 -31.06
C GLU A 59 7.90 15.77 -31.92
N ASN A 60 7.42 14.96 -32.87
CA ASN A 60 6.39 15.37 -33.83
C ASN A 60 5.02 14.75 -33.54
N ILE A 61 4.86 14.04 -32.42
CA ILE A 61 3.53 13.51 -32.08
C ILE A 61 2.62 14.62 -31.61
N CYS A 62 3.06 15.49 -30.70
CA CYS A 62 2.16 16.46 -30.08
C CYS A 62 2.07 17.78 -30.86
N LYS A 63 3.08 18.14 -31.65
CA LYS A 63 3.06 19.29 -32.59
C LYS A 63 1.92 19.21 -33.60
N ASP A 64 1.63 18.01 -34.10
CA ASP A 64 0.59 17.79 -35.11
C ASP A 64 -0.85 17.92 -34.56
N PHE A 65 -1.03 17.97 -33.24
CA PHE A 65 -2.35 17.93 -32.61
C PHE A 65 -2.69 19.12 -31.73
N SER A 66 -1.87 20.19 -31.73
CA SER A 66 -2.19 21.46 -31.05
C SER A 66 -2.67 21.26 -29.61
N ILE A 67 -2.07 20.30 -28.88
CA ILE A 67 -2.48 19.98 -27.50
C ILE A 67 -1.90 21.02 -26.51
N ILE A 68 -0.93 21.81 -26.96
CA ILE A 68 -0.28 22.82 -26.15
C ILE A 68 -0.56 24.18 -26.77
N ASP A 69 -1.33 25.02 -26.07
CA ASP A 69 -1.25 26.46 -26.26
C ASP A 69 0.21 26.86 -26.07
N GLU A 70 0.84 27.40 -27.12
CA GLU A 70 2.26 27.83 -27.13
C GLU A 70 2.60 28.81 -25.98
N HIS A 71 1.61 29.40 -25.31
CA HIS A 71 1.79 30.29 -24.16
C HIS A 71 2.07 29.60 -22.82
N ALA A 72 1.90 28.27 -22.70
CA ALA A 72 2.18 27.55 -21.45
C ALA A 72 3.64 27.07 -21.32
N ILE A 73 4.44 27.20 -22.38
CA ILE A 73 5.83 26.68 -22.41
C ILE A 73 6.84 27.71 -21.88
N ASN A 74 6.54 29.02 -21.92
CA ASN A 74 7.55 30.05 -21.70
C ASN A 74 7.62 30.66 -20.29
N ASP A 75 6.60 30.56 -19.44
CA ASP A 75 6.52 31.50 -18.31
C ASP A 75 6.70 30.97 -16.88
N ASN A 76 6.91 29.67 -16.63
CA ASN A 76 7.33 29.25 -15.28
C ASN A 76 8.24 28.02 -15.34
N LEU A 77 9.52 28.30 -15.54
CA LEU A 77 10.60 27.32 -15.44
C LEU A 77 10.99 27.13 -13.95
N GLU A 78 10.09 26.58 -13.14
CA GLU A 78 10.53 25.88 -11.93
C GLU A 78 11.04 24.52 -12.37
N VAL A 79 12.36 24.35 -12.29
CA VAL A 79 13.06 23.11 -12.60
C VAL A 79 12.68 22.07 -11.54
N GLU A 80 11.54 21.43 -11.73
CA GLU A 80 11.24 20.19 -11.01
C GLU A 80 12.24 19.12 -11.47
N PRO A 81 12.92 18.43 -10.53
CA PRO A 81 13.95 17.47 -10.86
C PRO A 81 13.37 16.36 -11.75
N LEU A 82 14.09 16.07 -12.85
CA LEU A 82 13.80 15.09 -13.90
C LEU A 82 13.47 13.67 -13.37
N PHE A 83 13.76 13.40 -12.09
CA PHE A 83 13.50 12.15 -11.39
C PHE A 83 12.87 12.39 -10.00
N SER A 84 11.64 12.90 -9.94
CA SER A 84 10.82 12.67 -8.76
C SER A 84 10.31 11.22 -8.82
N VAL A 85 10.92 10.33 -8.03
CA VAL A 85 10.39 8.97 -7.83
C VAL A 85 9.04 9.13 -7.15
N ASP A 86 7.98 9.05 -7.94
CA ASP A 86 6.61 9.12 -7.45
C ASP A 86 6.34 7.83 -6.65
N GLU A 87 6.47 7.93 -5.33
CA GLU A 87 6.24 6.83 -4.40
C GLU A 87 4.83 6.23 -4.53
N THR A 88 3.90 6.93 -5.17
CA THR A 88 2.56 6.40 -5.47
C THR A 88 2.59 5.27 -6.51
N ILE A 89 3.56 5.27 -7.44
CA ILE A 89 3.75 4.19 -8.43
C ILE A 89 4.19 2.90 -7.72
N PHE A 90 4.99 3.02 -6.64
CA PHE A 90 5.46 1.86 -5.87
C PHE A 90 4.44 1.37 -4.84
N LYS A 91 3.53 2.23 -4.35
CA LYS A 91 2.41 1.80 -3.50
C LYS A 91 1.43 0.88 -4.24
N GLU A 92 1.32 0.97 -5.57
CA GLU A 92 0.32 0.19 -6.32
C GLU A 92 0.59 -1.32 -6.40
N ARG A 93 1.78 -1.78 -5.98
CA ARG A 93 2.08 -3.22 -5.84
C ARG A 93 1.63 -3.85 -4.52
N LYS A 94 1.00 -3.12 -3.60
CA LYS A 94 0.34 -3.74 -2.44
C LYS A 94 -0.97 -4.41 -2.89
N ASN A 95 -0.83 -5.66 -3.34
CA ASN A 95 -1.79 -6.77 -3.43
C ASN A 95 -3.29 -6.40 -3.54
N ARG A 96 -3.96 -6.88 -4.60
CA ARG A 96 -5.45 -6.83 -4.75
C ARG A 96 -6.23 -7.31 -3.51
N ILE A 97 -5.63 -8.13 -2.66
CA ILE A 97 -6.17 -8.61 -1.39
C ILE A 97 -6.21 -7.51 -0.30
N GLY A 98 -5.28 -6.54 -0.34
CA GLY A 98 -5.25 -5.39 0.57
C GLY A 98 -6.43 -4.43 0.36
N ARG A 99 -6.78 -4.16 -0.91
CA ARG A 99 -7.91 -3.28 -1.28
C ARG A 99 -9.28 -3.80 -0.83
N LEU A 100 -9.48 -5.12 -0.71
CA LEU A 100 -10.71 -5.68 -0.14
C LEU A 100 -10.76 -5.53 1.38
N LYS A 101 -9.62 -5.71 2.05
CA LYS A 101 -9.53 -5.58 3.52
C LYS A 101 -9.79 -4.14 3.98
N GLU A 102 -9.33 -3.15 3.21
CA GLU A 102 -9.57 -1.72 3.45
C GLU A 102 -11.04 -1.29 3.30
N LYS A 103 -11.84 -2.01 2.49
CA LYS A 103 -13.29 -1.73 2.36
C LYS A 103 -14.13 -2.28 3.51
N PHE A 104 -13.68 -3.35 4.17
CA PHE A 104 -14.43 -4.01 5.25
C PHE A 104 -13.92 -3.67 6.65
N PHE A 105 -12.73 -3.08 6.75
CA PHE A 105 -12.16 -2.62 8.02
C PHE A 105 -11.58 -1.22 7.79
N PRO A 106 -12.21 -0.15 8.33
CA PRO A 106 -11.60 1.16 8.28
C PRO A 106 -10.24 1.08 8.97
N ALA A 107 -9.20 1.55 8.28
CA ALA A 107 -7.86 1.62 8.84
C ALA A 107 -7.92 2.40 10.16
N ARG A 108 -7.53 1.78 11.28
CA ARG A 108 -7.16 2.55 12.47
C ARG A 108 -6.12 3.57 12.00
N ILE A 109 -6.34 4.83 12.34
CA ILE A 109 -5.34 5.89 12.19
C ILE A 109 -4.18 5.48 13.10
N VAL A 110 -3.24 4.71 12.55
CA VAL A 110 -1.93 4.53 13.14
C VAL A 110 -1.25 5.85 12.85
N GLN A 111 -1.20 6.74 13.84
CA GLN A 111 -0.27 7.85 13.83
C GLN A 111 1.10 7.23 13.57
N GLN A 112 1.60 7.40 12.35
CA GLN A 112 3.01 7.17 12.05
C GLN A 112 3.77 8.15 12.93
N ARG A 113 4.28 7.65 14.07
CA ARG A 113 5.36 8.35 14.76
C ARG A 113 6.54 8.30 13.80
N ASN A 114 6.85 9.44 13.20
CA ASN A 114 8.04 9.58 12.37
C ASN A 114 9.24 9.24 13.25
N SER A 115 10.08 8.29 12.81
CA SER A 115 11.22 7.75 13.55
C SER A 115 12.40 8.73 13.68
N THR A 116 12.18 10.03 13.51
CA THR A 116 13.22 11.06 13.44
C THR A 116 12.75 12.38 14.06
N ASP A 117 12.14 12.32 15.24
CA ASP A 117 12.14 13.47 16.14
C ASP A 117 13.51 13.52 16.81
N TYR A 118 14.44 14.21 16.15
CA TYR A 118 15.72 14.59 16.75
C TYR A 118 15.42 15.40 18.02
N ILE A 119 16.08 15.03 19.12
CA ILE A 119 16.11 15.80 20.35
C ILE A 119 16.48 17.24 19.97
N LYS A 120 15.54 18.19 20.09
CA LYS A 120 15.86 19.61 20.09
C LYS A 120 16.61 19.88 21.39
N ILE A 121 17.93 19.84 21.32
CA ILE A 121 18.77 20.40 22.36
C ILE A 121 18.69 21.92 22.14
N GLU A 122 17.94 22.62 22.99
CA GLU A 122 18.08 24.08 23.10
C GLU A 122 19.50 24.36 23.61
N PRO A 123 20.27 25.26 22.98
CA PRO A 123 21.55 25.65 23.52
C PRO A 123 21.28 26.50 24.76
N SER A 124 21.41 25.92 25.95
CA SER A 124 21.54 26.72 27.16
C SER A 124 22.90 27.41 27.12
N GLU A 125 22.88 28.74 26.97
CA GLU A 125 24.06 29.57 27.20
C GLU A 125 24.40 29.54 28.70
N GLU A 126 25.03 28.47 29.16
CA GLU A 126 25.63 28.42 30.49
C GLU A 126 27.14 28.56 30.36
N ILE A 127 27.61 29.67 30.93
CA ILE A 127 28.98 30.13 30.97
C ILE A 127 29.86 29.06 31.61
N VAL A 128 30.87 28.60 30.87
CA VAL A 128 31.89 27.66 31.34
C VAL A 128 32.64 28.29 32.52
N ASN A 129 32.34 27.86 33.74
CA ASN A 129 33.17 28.11 34.91
C ASN A 129 34.12 26.94 35.12
N THR A 130 35.41 27.18 34.86
CA THR A 130 36.52 26.25 35.10
C THR A 130 36.72 26.04 36.60
N GLY A 131 36.10 25.00 37.15
CA GLY A 131 36.34 24.50 38.51
C GLY A 131 36.46 22.98 38.50
N PRO A 132 37.22 22.36 39.44
CA PRO A 132 37.54 20.94 39.38
C PRO A 132 36.30 20.06 39.56
N ILE A 133 36.15 19.12 38.63
CA ILE A 133 35.08 18.12 38.53
C ILE A 133 34.96 17.37 39.88
N LYS A 134 33.84 17.55 40.57
CA LYS A 134 33.41 16.63 41.64
C LYS A 134 32.76 15.41 40.98
N SER A 135 33.17 14.25 41.45
CA SER A 135 32.84 12.92 40.95
C SER A 135 31.33 12.69 40.78
N ILE A 136 30.99 12.10 39.63
CA ILE A 136 29.70 11.50 39.29
C ILE A 136 29.48 10.30 40.20
N ASN A 137 28.79 10.48 41.31
CA ASN A 137 28.13 9.46 42.12
C ASN A 137 27.17 10.24 43.01
N ASP A 138 25.91 9.84 43.09
CA ASP A 138 24.86 10.41 43.94
C ASP A 138 24.03 11.53 43.31
N LEU A 139 23.30 11.25 42.22
CA LEU A 139 21.93 11.76 42.06
C LEU A 139 21.21 10.98 40.94
N ASP A 140 20.10 10.35 41.32
CA ASP A 140 19.01 9.85 40.47
C ASP A 140 19.09 8.43 39.85
N VAL A 141 19.42 7.41 40.66
CA VAL A 141 19.15 5.99 40.31
C VAL A 141 17.96 5.39 41.09
N GLU A 142 17.38 6.09 42.08
CA GLU A 142 16.47 5.44 43.04
C GLU A 142 14.97 5.33 42.65
N LYS A 143 14.57 5.50 41.37
CA LYS A 143 13.13 5.45 41.01
C LYS A 143 12.69 4.61 39.81
N GLU A 144 13.56 3.80 39.20
CA GLU A 144 13.16 2.97 38.05
C GLU A 144 13.37 1.45 38.22
N GLU A 145 13.34 0.94 39.45
CA GLU A 145 13.38 -0.52 39.69
C GLU A 145 12.20 -1.01 40.55
N ILE A 146 10.97 -0.70 40.13
CA ILE A 146 9.83 -1.56 40.48
C ILE A 146 9.61 -2.46 39.28
N GLY A 147 10.23 -3.65 39.33
CA GLY A 147 10.14 -4.68 38.31
C GLY A 147 8.69 -4.95 37.93
N VAL A 148 8.28 -4.44 36.77
CA VAL A 148 7.11 -4.93 36.06
C VAL A 148 7.45 -6.38 35.73
N LEU A 149 6.91 -7.31 36.51
CA LEU A 149 7.05 -8.73 36.23
C LEU A 149 6.34 -8.97 34.89
N GLU A 150 7.11 -8.96 33.80
CA GLU A 150 6.62 -9.26 32.46
C GLU A 150 6.25 -10.75 32.44
N PHE A 151 4.99 -11.05 32.72
CA PHE A 151 4.48 -12.41 32.52
C PHE A 151 4.46 -12.70 31.02
N PRO A 152 4.80 -13.94 30.61
CA PRO A 152 4.72 -14.31 29.21
C PRO A 152 3.30 -14.01 28.69
N TYR A 153 3.25 -13.32 27.56
CA TYR A 153 2.05 -12.79 26.88
C TYR A 153 0.86 -13.78 26.92
N ILE A 154 1.14 -15.09 26.84
CA ILE A 154 0.18 -16.20 26.90
C ILE A 154 -0.77 -16.20 28.13
N ASN A 155 -0.34 -15.69 29.30
CA ASN A 155 -1.13 -15.74 30.53
C ASN A 155 -2.02 -14.51 30.78
N ASP A 156 -2.09 -13.58 29.82
CA ASP A 156 -2.90 -12.39 29.93
C ASP A 156 -4.36 -12.66 29.50
N PRO A 157 -5.35 -12.52 30.41
CA PRO A 157 -6.75 -12.80 30.12
C PRO A 157 -7.32 -11.92 29.01
N ASP A 158 -6.81 -10.69 28.84
CA ASP A 158 -7.29 -9.76 27.81
C ASP A 158 -6.96 -10.26 26.39
N GLN A 159 -5.94 -11.10 26.26
CA GLN A 159 -5.54 -11.64 24.97
C GLN A 159 -6.41 -12.78 24.51
N ILE A 160 -6.88 -13.63 25.43
CA ILE A 160 -7.81 -14.73 25.10
C ILE A 160 -9.03 -14.15 24.37
N MET A 161 -9.51 -12.99 24.82
CA MET A 161 -10.61 -12.28 24.17
C MET A 161 -10.24 -11.75 22.77
N ILE A 162 -9.01 -11.26 22.58
CA ILE A 162 -8.50 -10.83 21.27
C ILE A 162 -8.42 -12.01 20.28
N TYR A 163 -7.92 -13.17 20.72
CA TYR A 163 -7.86 -14.39 19.90
C TYR A 163 -9.26 -14.91 19.55
N TRP A 164 -10.19 -14.91 20.52
CA TRP A 164 -11.59 -15.25 20.29
C TRP A 164 -12.22 -14.34 19.25
N LYS A 165 -12.07 -13.02 19.39
CA LYS A 165 -12.62 -12.04 18.45
C LYS A 165 -12.05 -12.18 17.04
N ARG A 166 -10.76 -12.51 16.91
CA ARG A 166 -10.09 -12.70 15.61
C ARG A 166 -10.52 -13.99 14.90
N ASN A 167 -10.75 -15.06 15.67
CA ASN A 167 -11.06 -16.40 15.15
C ASN A 167 -12.54 -16.80 15.29
N PHE A 168 -13.42 -15.89 15.70
CA PHE A 168 -14.84 -16.21 15.92
C PHE A 168 -15.53 -16.79 14.67
N LYS A 169 -15.15 -16.30 13.48
CA LYS A 169 -15.72 -16.77 12.21
C LYS A 169 -15.30 -18.20 11.89
N THR A 170 -14.04 -18.55 12.15
CA THR A 170 -13.54 -19.91 11.95
C THR A 170 -14.14 -20.86 12.98
N PHE A 171 -14.32 -20.41 14.22
CA PHE A 171 -15.03 -21.14 15.26
C PHE A 171 -16.49 -21.46 14.85
N LEU A 172 -17.23 -20.49 14.30
CA LEU A 172 -18.61 -20.70 13.86
C LEU A 172 -18.71 -21.73 12.72
N ILE A 173 -17.78 -21.69 11.77
CA ILE A 173 -17.69 -22.67 10.68
C ILE A 173 -17.34 -24.05 11.22
N LEU A 174 -16.42 -24.14 12.17
CA LEU A 174 -16.04 -25.39 12.80
C LEU A 174 -17.21 -25.99 13.60
N LEU A 175 -17.99 -25.15 14.28
CA LEU A 175 -19.21 -25.55 14.99
C LEU A 175 -20.26 -26.11 14.01
N LEU A 176 -20.43 -25.48 12.85
CA LEU A 176 -21.31 -25.99 11.80
C LEU A 176 -20.87 -27.39 11.33
N PHE A 177 -19.57 -27.56 11.04
CA PHE A 177 -19.03 -28.86 10.65
C PHE A 177 -19.17 -29.91 11.76
N LEU A 178 -18.99 -29.50 13.03
CA LEU A 178 -19.18 -30.38 14.18
C LEU A 178 -20.63 -30.85 14.27
N MET A 179 -21.61 -29.95 14.09
CA MET A 179 -23.04 -30.29 14.06
C MET A 179 -23.37 -31.30 12.95
N ILE A 180 -22.84 -31.08 11.74
CA ILE A 180 -23.01 -32.00 10.62
C ILE A 180 -22.37 -33.35 10.93
N GLY A 181 -21.12 -33.35 11.41
CA GLY A 181 -20.38 -34.56 11.76
C GLY A 181 -21.06 -35.37 12.86
N PHE A 182 -21.56 -34.69 13.90
CA PHE A 182 -22.31 -35.34 14.99
C PHE A 182 -23.58 -36.00 14.48
N ARG A 183 -24.34 -35.32 13.60
CA ARG A 183 -25.55 -35.89 13.00
C ARG A 183 -25.23 -37.10 12.11
N SER A 184 -24.17 -37.02 11.31
CA SER A 184 -23.70 -38.16 10.50
C SER A 184 -23.25 -39.33 11.38
N LEU A 185 -22.55 -39.07 12.48
CA LEU A 185 -22.11 -40.11 13.41
C LEU A 185 -23.29 -40.77 14.13
N SER A 186 -24.32 -39.99 14.51
CA SER A 186 -25.55 -40.53 15.10
C SER A 186 -26.25 -41.49 14.13
N MET A 187 -26.45 -41.08 12.88
CA MET A 187 -27.06 -41.96 11.86
C MET A 187 -26.21 -43.20 11.57
N PHE A 188 -24.88 -43.06 11.59
CA PHE A 188 -23.98 -44.19 11.44
C PHE A 188 -24.09 -45.16 12.62
N TRP A 189 -24.16 -44.63 13.84
CA TRP A 189 -24.32 -45.42 15.07
C TRP A 189 -25.64 -46.19 15.07
N GLU A 190 -26.74 -45.53 14.70
CA GLU A 190 -28.07 -46.15 14.56
C GLU A 190 -28.07 -47.30 13.55
N ASN A 191 -27.35 -47.16 12.43
CA ASN A 191 -27.21 -48.25 11.46
C ASN A 191 -26.38 -49.42 11.99
N ILE A 192 -25.32 -49.16 12.75
CA ILE A 192 -24.54 -50.21 13.40
C ILE A 192 -25.38 -50.97 14.42
N THR A 193 -26.15 -50.26 15.26
CA THR A 193 -27.00 -50.91 16.26
C THR A 193 -28.04 -51.79 15.58
N LEU A 194 -28.69 -51.30 14.52
CA LEU A 194 -29.68 -52.08 13.76
C LEU A 194 -29.04 -53.31 13.09
N PHE A 195 -27.82 -53.18 12.56
CA PHE A 195 -27.06 -54.29 12.01
C PHE A 195 -26.74 -55.36 13.07
N ILE A 196 -26.30 -54.95 14.26
CA ILE A 196 -26.01 -55.87 15.38
C ILE A 196 -27.28 -56.55 15.87
N ASP A 197 -28.37 -55.80 16.03
CA ASP A 197 -29.66 -56.33 16.48
C ASP A 197 -30.24 -57.36 15.49
N ASN A 198 -29.94 -57.24 14.19
CA ASN A 198 -30.32 -58.22 13.19
C ASN A 198 -29.38 -59.45 13.14
N LEU A 199 -28.22 -59.38 13.80
CA LEU A 199 -27.19 -60.43 13.79
C LEU A 199 -27.27 -61.31 15.06
N ILE A 200 -27.78 -60.76 16.17
CA ILE A 200 -28.12 -61.48 17.42
C ILE A 200 -29.48 -62.16 17.28
#